data_AF-A0A4P8WF57-F1
#
_entry.id   AF-A0A4P8WF57-F1
#
_cell.length_a   1.000
_cell.length_b   1.000
_cell.length_c   1.000
_cell.angle_alpha   90.00
_cell.angle_beta   90.00
_cell.angle_gamma   90.00
#
_symmetry.space_group_name_H-M   'P 1'
#
loop_
_entity.id
_entity.type
_entity.pdbx_description
1 polymer ?
#
loop_
_entity_poly.entity_id
_entity_poly.type
_entity_poly.pdbx_seq_one_letter_code
_entity_poly.pdbx_strand_id
1 'polypeptide(L)' 'MDESDANRRTIAACEQCGALYAALELSDDKLRPIGRRDGCRCGSTAFSAVDGSLSELSLEDDSDE' A
#
# COMPACT_ATOMS: atom_id res chain seq x y z
N MET A 1 -18.81 -21.76 1.70
CA MET A 1 -18.18 -20.93 2.74
C MET A 1 -16.88 -20.45 2.14
N ASP A 2 -16.86 -19.21 1.67
CA ASP A 2 -15.65 -18.57 1.13
C ASP A 2 -14.95 -17.90 2.31
N GLU A 3 -14.25 -18.70 3.12
CA GLU A 3 -13.21 -18.13 3.98
C GLU A 3 -12.01 -17.86 3.09
N SER A 4 -12.12 -16.80 2.27
CA SER A 4 -10.95 -16.18 1.69
C SER A 4 -10.13 -15.64 2.85
N ASP A 5 -9.12 -16.40 3.27
CA ASP A 5 -7.97 -15.94 4.05
C ASP A 5 -7.78 -14.42 3.86
N ALA A 6 -8.02 -13.67 4.93
CA ALA A 6 -8.28 -12.23 4.97
C ALA A 6 -7.07 -11.33 4.62
N ASN A 7 -6.25 -11.78 3.69
CA ASN A 7 -5.13 -11.06 3.16
C ASN A 7 -5.62 -10.12 2.04
N ARG A 8 -5.71 -8.83 2.37
CA ARG A 8 -6.07 -7.79 1.40
C ARG A 8 -4.87 -7.45 0.54
N ARG A 9 -5.08 -7.37 -0.78
CA ARG A 9 -4.04 -6.90 -1.71
C ARG A 9 -4.00 -5.38 -1.63
N THR A 10 -2.81 -4.83 -1.38
CA THR A 10 -2.58 -3.40 -1.26
C THR A 10 -1.28 -2.99 -1.97
N ILE A 11 -0.97 -1.70 -1.98
CA ILE A 11 0.33 -1.16 -2.40
C ILE A 11 1.10 -0.77 -1.15
N ALA A 12 2.39 -1.13 -1.09
CA ALA A 12 3.28 -0.67 -0.03
C ALA A 12 4.43 0.16 -0.59
N ALA A 13 4.74 1.27 0.07
CA ALA A 13 5.86 2.15 -0.24
C ALA A 13 7.04 1.84 0.70
N CYS A 14 8.24 1.79 0.14
CA CYS A 14 9.46 1.75 0.95
C CYS A 14 9.67 3.10 1.62
N GLU A 15 9.78 3.12 2.95
CA GLU A 15 9.96 4.36 3.73
C GLU A 15 11.29 5.07 3.44
N GLN A 16 12.27 4.34 2.90
CA GLN A 16 13.63 4.85 2.71
C GLN A 16 13.89 5.41 1.31
N CYS A 17 13.24 4.89 0.27
CA CYS A 17 13.46 5.34 -1.11
C CYS A 17 12.17 5.64 -1.88
N GLY A 18 11.00 5.43 -1.28
CA GLY A 18 9.69 5.67 -1.91
C GLY A 18 9.28 4.65 -2.97
N ALA A 19 10.06 3.58 -3.20
CA ALA A 19 9.71 2.57 -4.18
C ALA A 19 8.40 1.85 -3.81
N LEU A 20 7.50 1.73 -4.78
CA LEU A 20 6.18 1.11 -4.62
C LEU A 20 6.21 -0.37 -5.00
N TYR A 21 5.53 -1.19 -4.22
CA TYR A 21 5.41 -2.63 -4.43
C TYR A 21 3.98 -3.09 -4.22
N ALA A 22 3.52 -4.04 -5.05
CA ALA A 22 2.33 -4.81 -4.72
C ALA A 22 2.60 -5.60 -3.43
N ALA A 23 1.71 -5.48 -2.45
CA ALA A 23 1.86 -6.09 -1.14
C ALA A 23 0.57 -6.75 -0.68
N LEU A 24 0.73 -7.61 0.30
CA LEU A 24 -0.32 -8.33 0.99
C LEU A 24 -0.40 -7.76 2.40
N GLU A 25 -1.55 -7.23 2.77
CA GLU A 25 -1.88 -6.77 4.11
C GLU A 25 -2.42 -7.95 4.89
N LEU A 26 -1.64 -8.40 5.87
CA LEU A 26 -2.05 -9.43 6.82
C LEU A 26 -2.81 -8.77 7.97
N SER A 27 -3.66 -9.54 8.64
CA SER A 27 -4.52 -9.11 9.78
C SER A 27 -3.79 -8.56 11.02
N ASP A 28 -2.46 -8.45 10.98
CA ASP A 28 -1.58 -7.96 12.05
C ASP A 28 -0.86 -6.66 11.61
N ASP A 29 -1.50 -5.87 10.73
CA ASP A 29 -0.92 -4.66 10.10
C ASP A 29 0.41 -4.90 9.36
N LYS A 30 0.69 -6.17 9.07
CA LYS A 30 1.96 -6.58 8.47
C LYS A 30 1.83 -6.55 6.97
N LEU A 31 2.66 -5.74 6.33
CA LEU A 31 2.75 -5.66 4.88
C LEU A 31 3.83 -6.62 4.37
N ARG A 32 3.44 -7.46 3.40
CA ARG A 32 4.36 -8.38 2.74
C ARG A 32 4.41 -8.12 1.24
N PRO A 33 5.54 -7.58 0.72
CA PRO A 33 5.70 -7.38 -0.72
C PRO A 33 5.60 -8.69 -1.50
N ILE A 34 4.86 -8.66 -2.60
CA ILE A 34 4.69 -9.77 -3.53
C ILE A 34 5.90 -9.80 -4.47
N GLY A 35 6.52 -10.97 -4.64
CA GLY A 35 7.67 -11.14 -5.54
C GLY A 35 9.01 -10.62 -5.02
N ARG A 36 9.04 -9.92 -3.88
CA ARG A 36 10.29 -9.51 -3.20
C ARG A 36 10.23 -9.81 -1.71
N ARG A 37 10.60 -11.06 -1.35
CA ARG A 37 10.65 -11.48 0.06
C ARG A 37 11.83 -10.87 0.82
N ASP A 38 12.89 -10.49 0.11
CA ASP A 38 14.14 -9.96 0.70
C ASP A 38 14.11 -8.43 0.88
N GLY A 39 12.95 -7.79 0.68
CA GLY A 39 12.77 -6.35 0.87
C GLY A 39 12.98 -5.50 -0.39
N CYS A 40 13.24 -4.22 -0.18
CA CYS A 40 13.32 -3.20 -1.21
C CYS A 40 14.69 -3.26 -1.91
N ARG A 41 14.74 -2.79 -3.17
CA ARG A 41 15.99 -2.68 -3.94
C ARG A 41 17.07 -1.82 -3.25
N CYS A 42 16.69 -0.87 -2.41
CA CYS A 42 17.64 -0.05 -1.65
C CYS A 42 18.24 -0.76 -0.42
N GLY A 43 17.80 -1.99 -0.10
CA GLY A 43 18.21 -2.74 1.09
C GLY A 43 17.31 -2.53 2.31
N SER A 44 16.31 -1.65 2.23
CA SER A 44 15.33 -1.46 3.30
C SER A 44 14.31 -2.59 3.36
N THR A 45 13.86 -2.92 4.57
CA THR A 45 12.73 -3.83 4.83
C THR A 45 11.54 -3.14 5.48
N ALA A 46 11.61 -1.81 5.62
CA ALA A 46 10.53 -0.98 6.16
C ALA A 46 9.60 -0.55 5.03
N PHE A 47 8.31 -0.84 5.21
CA PHE A 47 7.27 -0.54 4.24
C PHE A 47 6.03 -0.02 4.94
N SER A 48 5.38 0.98 4.33
CA SER A 48 4.10 1.54 4.75
C SER A 48 3.03 1.32 3.69
N ALA A 49 1.78 1.15 4.11
CA ALA A 49 0.66 0.97 3.19
C ALA A 49 0.39 2.30 2.50
N VAL A 50 0.17 2.25 1.18
CA VAL A 50 -0.30 3.40 0.42
C VAL A 50 -1.80 3.29 0.32
N ASP A 51 -2.48 4.08 1.13
CA ASP A 51 -3.94 4.14 1.12
C ASP A 51 -4.41 4.79 -0.19
N GLY A 52 -5.31 4.12 -0.91
CA GLY A 52 -5.94 4.64 -2.13
C GLY A 52 -6.91 5.80 -1.86
N SER A 53 -7.13 6.13 -0.59
CA SER A 53 -8.02 7.20 -0.12
C SER A 53 -7.56 8.62 -0.50
N LEU A 54 -6.39 8.78 -1.13
CA LEU A 54 -6.02 10.04 -1.81
C LEU A 54 -6.94 10.37 -3.01
N SER A 55 -7.86 9.47 -3.36
CA SER A 55 -8.94 9.75 -4.31
C SER A 55 -9.94 10.79 -3.79
N GLU A 56 -9.96 11.08 -2.49
CA GLU A 56 -10.85 12.05 -1.83
C GLU A 56 -10.18 13.41 -1.53
N LEU A 57 -9.02 13.72 -2.13
CA LEU A 57 -8.57 15.10 -2.19
C LEU A 57 -9.51 15.89 -3.10
N SER A 58 -10.55 16.41 -2.45
CA SER A 58 -11.66 17.25 -2.90
C SER A 58 -11.30 18.18 -4.06
N LEU A 59 -11.76 17.86 -5.27
CA LEU A 59 -12.00 18.86 -6.32
C LEU A 59 -13.35 19.53 -6.00
N GLU A 60 -13.39 20.32 -4.94
CA GLU A 60 -14.39 21.39 -4.83
C GLU A 60 -13.95 22.49 -5.81
N ASP A 61 -14.30 22.31 -7.08
CA ASP A 61 -14.27 23.36 -8.08
C ASP A 61 -15.49 24.26 -7.85
N ASP A 62 -15.32 25.22 -6.95
CA ASP A 62 -16.27 26.31 -6.69
C ASP A 62 -16.15 27.32 -7.85
N SER A 63 -16.84 27.02 -8.96
CA SER A 63 -16.96 27.92 -10.11
C SER A 63 -18.39 28.46 -10.20
N ASP A 64 -18.70 29.48 -9.37
CA ASP A 64 -19.82 30.39 -9.58
C ASP A 64 -19.53 31.33 -10.77
N GLU A 65 -20.28 31.21 -11.88
CA GLU A 65 -20.68 32.35 -12.76
C GLU A 65 -21.93 32.02 -13.61
#